data_AF-A0A383VAK5-F1
#
_entry.id   AF-A0A383VAK5-F1
#
_cell.length_a   1.000
_cell.length_b   1.000
_cell.length_c   1.000
_cell.angle_alpha   90.00
_cell.angle_beta   90.00
_cell.angle_gamma   90.00
#
_symmetry.space_group_name_H-M   'P 1'
#
loop_
_entity.id
_entity.type
_entity.pdbx_description
1 polymer ?
#
loop_
_entity_poly.entity_id
_entity_poly.type
_entity_poly.pdbx_seq_one_letter_code
_entity_poly.pdbx_strand_id
1 'polypeptide(L)'
;MASCSLGVQQQLLAGTACSVLGSTSSLQPEQYTQWQGRRWATKKQGGSTKNKADSQPKYLGAKMSHGQLAFPGQMLVKQRGTKFHPGHNVGMGTDFTLFAKSVGFVSFRHSSVLPPGRKPSAAKQRKYIDVLPLNNDWSEGYQAKVAQMVQRRNEIRRQSLGLAAKFGKK
;
A
#
# COMPACT_ATOMS: atom_id res chain seq x y z
N MET A 1 -36.23 -16.41 23.54
CA MET A 1 -36.99 -15.19 23.85
C MET A 1 -38.20 -15.61 24.67
N ALA A 2 -38.51 -14.93 25.77
CA ALA A 2 -39.69 -15.19 26.57
C ALA A 2 -40.31 -13.84 26.96
N SER A 3 -41.58 -13.65 26.62
CA SER A 3 -42.33 -12.42 26.85
C SER A 3 -43.34 -12.64 27.97
N CYS A 4 -43.29 -11.81 29.01
CA CYS A 4 -44.33 -11.71 30.04
C CYS A 4 -45.07 -10.36 29.89
N SER A 5 -46.37 -10.35 30.16
CA SER A 5 -47.26 -9.26 29.76
C SER A 5 -48.42 -9.06 30.74
N LEU A 6 -48.67 -7.78 31.08
CA LEU A 6 -49.94 -7.21 31.59
C LEU A 6 -50.39 -7.58 33.02
N GLY A 7 -51.26 -6.73 33.59
CA GLY A 7 -51.71 -6.71 35.00
C GLY A 7 -51.11 -5.52 35.79
N VAL A 8 -51.70 -4.32 35.99
CA VAL A 8 -53.08 -3.74 35.98
C VAL A 8 -53.76 -3.69 37.37
N GLN A 9 -53.97 -2.45 37.86
CA GLN A 9 -54.86 -2.02 38.98
C GLN A 9 -54.46 -2.49 40.41
N GLN A 10 -54.89 -1.86 41.52
CA GLN A 10 -55.76 -0.69 41.83
C GLN A 10 -55.19 -0.02 43.15
N GLN A 11 -55.74 0.95 43.90
CA GLN A 11 -57.06 1.63 43.94
C GLN A 11 -56.96 3.14 44.27
N LEU A 12 -57.27 3.58 45.50
CA LEU A 12 -57.55 4.98 45.92
C LEU A 12 -57.25 5.19 47.42
N LEU A 13 -57.05 6.44 47.85
CA LEU A 13 -57.61 7.00 49.10
C LEU A 13 -57.59 8.54 49.07
N ALA A 14 -58.42 9.18 49.89
CA ALA A 14 -58.65 10.63 49.87
C ALA A 14 -58.41 11.31 51.23
N GLY A 15 -58.14 12.61 51.18
CA GLY A 15 -58.00 13.52 52.33
C GLY A 15 -57.24 14.79 51.90
N THR A 16 -57.40 15.96 52.52
CA THR A 16 -58.36 16.44 53.52
C THR A 16 -58.43 17.96 53.34
N ALA A 17 -59.59 18.59 53.53
CA ALA A 17 -59.73 20.04 53.32
C ALA A 17 -58.99 20.86 54.41
N CYS A 18 -58.37 21.97 54.01
CA CYS A 18 -58.09 23.09 54.92
C CYS A 18 -58.14 24.41 54.14
N SER A 19 -59.07 25.29 54.50
CA SER A 19 -59.30 26.58 53.85
C SER A 19 -58.76 27.73 54.69
N VAL A 20 -57.86 28.54 54.12
CA VAL A 20 -57.46 29.83 54.69
C VAL A 20 -57.48 30.87 53.57
N LEU A 21 -58.34 31.88 53.72
CA LEU A 21 -58.34 33.07 52.87
C LEU A 21 -57.26 34.03 53.37
N GLY A 22 -56.41 34.56 52.48
CA GLY A 22 -55.29 35.42 52.86
C GLY A 22 -54.95 36.45 51.79
N SER A 23 -54.99 37.72 52.19
CA SER A 23 -54.31 38.90 51.61
C SER A 23 -54.31 39.08 50.09
N THR A 24 -55.09 40.06 49.64
CA THR A 24 -54.81 40.88 48.46
C THR A 24 -53.43 41.57 48.55
N SER A 25 -52.57 41.44 47.53
CA SER A 25 -51.56 42.47 47.22
C SER A 25 -50.92 42.26 45.84
N SER A 26 -50.52 43.38 45.22
CA SER A 26 -49.62 43.52 44.05
C SER A 26 -49.88 42.63 42.82
N LEU A 27 -50.39 43.26 41.76
CA LEU A 27 -50.01 42.93 40.39
C LEU A 27 -48.47 42.94 40.28
N GLN A 28 -47.88 41.87 39.73
CA GLN A 28 -46.48 41.86 39.30
C GLN A 28 -46.38 41.16 37.93
N PRO A 29 -46.32 41.93 36.82
CA PRO A 29 -45.95 41.39 35.52
C PRO A 29 -44.43 41.17 35.46
N GLU A 30 -43.95 40.15 36.19
CA GLU A 30 -42.61 39.56 36.03
C GLU A 30 -42.53 38.81 34.68
N GLN A 31 -42.58 39.60 33.59
CA GLN A 31 -42.51 39.17 32.20
C GLN A 31 -41.47 39.97 31.42
N TYR A 32 -40.28 40.16 31.98
CA TYR A 32 -39.11 40.60 31.20
C TYR A 32 -38.25 39.39 30.82
N THR A 33 -38.40 38.94 29.58
CA THR A 33 -37.46 38.02 28.89
C THR A 33 -37.01 36.77 29.65
N GLN A 34 -37.84 35.72 29.52
CA GLN A 34 -37.42 34.33 29.27
C GLN A 34 -35.94 34.09 28.92
N TRP A 35 -35.38 32.99 29.42
CA TRP A 35 -33.99 32.53 29.28
C TRP A 35 -33.43 32.49 27.84
N GLN A 36 -33.00 33.64 27.30
CA GLN A 36 -32.28 33.73 26.01
C GLN A 36 -30.77 33.88 26.17
N GLY A 37 -30.21 33.31 27.24
CA GLY A 37 -28.77 33.11 27.44
C GLY A 37 -28.13 32.09 26.47
N ARG A 38 -28.50 32.11 25.18
CA ARG A 38 -27.99 31.18 24.15
C ARG A 38 -26.55 31.56 23.77
N ARG A 39 -25.61 31.27 24.66
CA ARG A 39 -24.17 31.44 24.45
C ARG A 39 -23.70 30.62 23.25
N TRP A 40 -23.62 31.29 22.11
CA TRP A 40 -22.85 30.86 20.95
C TRP A 40 -21.38 30.69 21.35
N ALA A 41 -20.73 29.63 20.88
CA ALA A 41 -19.38 29.27 21.27
C ALA A 41 -18.39 30.40 20.90
N THR A 42 -17.93 31.14 21.91
CA THR A 42 -17.43 32.52 21.74
C THR A 42 -16.05 32.61 21.07
N LYS A 43 -15.32 31.48 20.95
CA LYS A 43 -14.28 31.29 19.93
C LYS A 43 -14.31 29.86 19.38
N LYS A 44 -14.41 29.71 18.06
CA LYS A 44 -13.97 28.51 17.34
C LYS A 44 -12.56 28.74 16.77
N GLN A 45 -11.53 28.41 17.55
CA GLN A 45 -10.18 28.15 17.03
C GLN A 45 -9.80 26.72 17.38
N GLY A 46 -9.59 25.89 16.35
CA GLY A 46 -9.39 24.44 16.48
C GLY A 46 -10.21 23.68 15.43
N GLY A 47 -9.61 23.16 14.36
CA GLY A 47 -8.22 23.35 13.94
C GLY A 47 -7.96 22.76 12.56
N SER A 48 -6.84 23.12 11.94
CA SER A 48 -6.35 22.44 10.73
C SER A 48 -4.84 22.29 10.83
N THR A 49 -4.40 21.17 11.40
CA THR A 49 -3.05 20.65 11.19
C THR A 49 -2.93 20.27 9.73
N LYS A 50 -2.36 21.17 8.92
CA LYS A 50 -2.20 21.01 7.47
C LYS A 50 -1.13 19.96 7.17
N ASN A 51 -1.49 18.69 7.33
CA ASN A 51 -0.63 17.52 7.13
C ASN A 51 -0.25 17.35 5.64
N LYS A 52 0.60 18.22 5.12
CA LYS A 52 1.18 18.15 3.77
C LYS A 52 2.44 17.27 3.76
N ALA A 53 2.28 16.01 4.18
CA ALA A 53 3.30 14.98 4.05
C ALA A 53 3.13 14.24 2.71
N ASP A 54 3.62 14.85 1.63
CA ASP A 54 3.80 14.16 0.33
C ASP A 54 5.28 13.87 0.10
N SER A 55 5.59 12.83 -0.67
CA SER A 55 6.96 12.40 -0.96
C SER A 55 7.13 12.11 -2.44
N GLN A 56 8.18 12.67 -3.05
CA GLN A 56 8.51 12.48 -4.47
C GLN A 56 8.40 10.99 -4.89
N PRO A 57 7.82 10.68 -6.06
CA PRO A 57 7.57 9.30 -6.48
C PRO A 57 8.87 8.48 -6.53
N LYS A 58 8.83 7.27 -5.96
CA LYS A 58 10.02 6.39 -5.86
C LYS A 58 10.24 5.49 -7.09
N TYR A 59 9.49 5.72 -8.17
CA TYR A 59 9.55 5.02 -9.46
C TYR A 59 9.68 3.48 -9.37
N LEU A 60 8.95 2.88 -8.43
CA LEU A 60 8.87 1.43 -8.22
C LEU A 60 8.12 0.74 -9.39
N GLY A 61 8.09 -0.59 -9.37
CA GLY A 61 7.43 -1.43 -10.37
C GLY A 61 8.41 -2.16 -11.29
N ALA A 62 7.85 -2.87 -12.28
CA ALA A 62 8.63 -3.51 -13.32
C ALA A 62 9.35 -2.49 -14.21
N LYS A 63 10.51 -2.88 -14.72
CA LYS A 63 11.32 -2.15 -15.71
C LYS A 63 11.51 -2.96 -17.00
N MET A 64 11.25 -4.26 -16.94
CA MET A 64 11.18 -5.14 -18.11
C MET A 64 9.88 -5.95 -18.08
N SER A 65 9.23 -6.06 -19.22
CA SER A 65 8.00 -6.84 -19.44
C SER A 65 8.32 -8.29 -19.81
N HIS A 66 7.31 -9.15 -19.82
CA HIS A 66 7.44 -10.52 -20.31
C HIS A 66 7.94 -10.55 -21.77
N GLY A 67 8.78 -11.52 -22.12
CA GLY A 67 9.32 -11.71 -23.47
C GLY A 67 10.39 -10.69 -23.88
N GLN A 68 10.75 -9.72 -23.03
CA GLN A 68 11.82 -8.77 -23.35
C GLN A 68 13.21 -9.38 -23.12
N LEU A 69 14.16 -9.02 -23.99
CA LEU A 69 15.56 -9.45 -23.93
C LEU A 69 16.32 -8.67 -22.86
N ALA A 70 16.54 -9.31 -21.71
CA ALA A 70 17.40 -8.81 -20.64
C ALA A 70 18.88 -9.15 -20.91
N PHE A 71 19.76 -8.28 -20.41
CA PHE A 71 21.22 -8.44 -20.37
C PHE A 71 21.70 -8.40 -18.91
N PRO A 72 22.88 -8.96 -18.59
CA PRO A 72 23.41 -8.96 -17.22
C PRO A 72 23.45 -7.56 -16.61
N GLY A 73 23.08 -7.45 -15.34
CA GLY A 73 23.03 -6.19 -14.59
C GLY A 73 21.81 -5.30 -14.87
N GLN A 74 20.91 -5.67 -15.80
CA GLN A 74 19.65 -4.93 -15.96
C GLN A 74 18.69 -5.19 -14.80
N MET A 75 18.11 -4.12 -14.24
CA MET A 75 17.00 -4.21 -13.29
C MET A 75 15.74 -4.73 -14.00
N LEU A 76 15.10 -5.74 -13.42
CA LEU A 76 13.85 -6.32 -13.86
C LEU A 76 12.66 -5.67 -13.14
N VAL A 77 12.75 -5.54 -11.80
CA VAL A 77 11.70 -4.95 -10.94
C VAL A 77 12.35 -4.23 -9.75
N LYS A 78 11.93 -2.98 -9.49
CA LYS A 78 12.18 -2.29 -8.21
C LYS A 78 10.94 -2.43 -7.31
N GLN A 79 11.09 -2.93 -6.09
CA GLN A 79 9.97 -3.25 -5.21
C GLN A 79 10.21 -2.81 -3.75
N ARG A 80 9.23 -3.05 -2.88
CA ARG A 80 9.34 -2.92 -1.42
C ARG A 80 8.84 -4.23 -0.83
N GLY A 81 9.73 -4.98 -0.19
CA GLY A 81 9.55 -6.42 0.07
C GLY A 81 9.46 -7.24 -1.22
N THR A 82 9.45 -8.56 -1.09
CA THR A 82 9.34 -9.49 -2.22
C THR A 82 7.88 -9.64 -2.67
N LYS A 83 7.43 -8.79 -3.60
CA LYS A 83 6.20 -9.03 -4.38
C LYS A 83 6.44 -10.06 -5.48
N PHE A 84 7.64 -10.02 -6.04
CA PHE A 84 8.23 -11.06 -6.89
C PHE A 84 9.46 -11.64 -6.18
N HIS A 85 9.68 -12.94 -6.36
CA HIS A 85 10.86 -13.66 -5.91
C HIS A 85 11.83 -13.90 -7.09
N PRO A 86 13.15 -14.00 -6.83
CA PRO A 86 14.11 -14.42 -7.86
C PRO A 86 13.86 -15.89 -8.24
N GLY A 87 13.80 -16.15 -9.55
CA GLY A 87 13.84 -17.48 -10.15
C GLY A 87 15.19 -17.72 -10.83
N HIS A 88 15.19 -18.51 -11.90
CA HIS A 88 16.40 -18.90 -12.63
C HIS A 88 17.08 -17.68 -13.26
N ASN A 89 18.41 -17.62 -13.18
CA ASN A 89 19.25 -16.53 -13.71
C ASN A 89 18.92 -15.11 -13.20
N VAL A 90 18.22 -14.99 -12.07
CA VAL A 90 17.91 -13.70 -11.43
C VAL A 90 18.71 -13.52 -10.13
N GLY A 91 19.13 -12.29 -9.85
CA GLY A 91 19.69 -11.83 -8.59
C GLY A 91 18.72 -10.90 -7.86
N MET A 92 18.92 -10.74 -6.55
CA MET A 92 18.15 -9.85 -5.68
C MET A 92 19.12 -8.98 -4.89
N GLY A 93 18.94 -7.66 -4.92
CA GLY A 93 19.72 -6.70 -4.13
C GLY A 93 19.17 -6.50 -2.72
N THR A 94 19.90 -5.77 -1.89
CA THR A 94 19.56 -5.44 -0.49
C THR A 94 18.22 -4.72 -0.34
N ASP A 95 17.79 -3.96 -1.36
CA ASP A 95 16.49 -3.27 -1.41
C ASP A 95 15.36 -4.14 -2.00
N PHE A 96 15.59 -5.44 -2.18
CA PHE A 96 14.76 -6.40 -2.90
C PHE A 96 14.56 -6.13 -4.40
N THR A 97 15.33 -5.21 -5.02
CA THR A 97 15.33 -5.03 -6.48
C THR A 97 15.85 -6.30 -7.16
N LEU A 98 15.13 -6.79 -8.17
CA LEU A 98 15.50 -7.96 -8.96
C LEU A 98 16.28 -7.54 -10.21
N PHE A 99 17.33 -8.28 -10.55
CA PHE A 99 18.20 -8.02 -11.72
C PHE A 99 18.58 -9.29 -12.46
N ALA A 100 18.84 -9.19 -13.77
CA ALA A 100 19.29 -10.32 -14.59
C ALA A 100 20.78 -10.64 -14.37
N LYS A 101 21.13 -11.93 -14.25
CA LYS A 101 22.52 -12.42 -14.15
C LYS A 101 23.10 -12.84 -15.51
N SER A 102 22.26 -13.30 -16.43
CA SER A 102 22.64 -13.69 -17.80
C SER A 102 21.92 -12.84 -18.84
N VAL A 103 22.29 -13.01 -20.12
CA VAL A 103 21.44 -12.56 -21.23
C VAL A 103 20.31 -13.58 -21.43
N GLY A 104 19.10 -13.13 -21.72
CA GLY A 104 17.93 -14.00 -21.91
C GLY A 104 16.58 -13.28 -21.90
N PHE A 105 15.49 -14.03 -22.11
CA PHE A 105 14.13 -13.49 -22.13
C PHE A 105 13.47 -13.56 -20.74
N VAL A 106 12.80 -12.47 -20.34
CA VAL A 106 12.14 -12.37 -19.03
C VAL A 106 10.84 -13.17 -19.01
N SER A 107 10.75 -14.15 -18.11
CA SER A 107 9.54 -14.95 -17.86
C SER A 107 8.98 -14.73 -16.46
N PHE A 108 7.65 -14.74 -16.35
CA PHE A 108 6.93 -14.57 -15.08
C PHE A 108 6.16 -15.85 -14.76
N ARG A 109 6.53 -16.54 -13.67
CA ARG A 109 5.88 -17.79 -13.26
C ARG A 109 5.11 -17.59 -11.96
N HIS A 110 3.92 -18.18 -11.84
CA HIS A 110 3.27 -18.39 -10.54
C HIS A 110 3.60 -19.80 -10.04
N SER A 111 3.89 -19.94 -8.75
CA SER A 111 4.08 -21.25 -8.10
C SER A 111 3.21 -21.36 -6.86
N SER A 112 2.46 -22.45 -6.76
CA SER A 112 1.72 -22.87 -5.55
C SER A 112 2.60 -23.60 -4.54
N VAL A 113 3.82 -24.00 -4.92
CA VAL A 113 4.73 -24.78 -4.06
C VAL A 113 5.15 -23.95 -2.86
N LEU A 114 4.91 -24.49 -1.66
CA LEU A 114 5.35 -23.89 -0.41
C LEU A 114 6.88 -24.03 -0.25
N PRO A 115 7.56 -23.00 0.30
CA PRO A 115 8.92 -23.21 0.82
C PRO A 115 8.89 -24.20 1.99
N PRO A 116 9.98 -24.94 2.25
CA PRO A 116 10.08 -25.87 3.36
C PRO A 116 9.77 -25.19 4.70
N GLY A 117 9.19 -25.95 5.64
CA GLY A 117 8.84 -25.45 6.98
C GLY A 117 7.51 -24.66 7.09
N ARG A 118 6.67 -24.61 6.04
CA ARG A 118 5.32 -24.02 6.12
C ARG A 118 4.20 -25.06 6.04
N LYS A 119 3.13 -24.85 6.83
CA LYS A 119 1.90 -25.64 6.81
C LYS A 119 1.08 -25.37 5.52
N PRO A 120 0.38 -26.39 4.96
CA PRO A 120 -0.39 -26.27 3.71
C PRO A 120 -1.52 -25.22 3.77
N SER A 121 -2.08 -24.95 4.95
CA SER A 121 -3.08 -23.87 5.14
C SER A 121 -2.56 -22.46 4.83
N ALA A 122 -1.25 -22.28 4.65
CA ALA A 122 -0.62 -21.02 4.24
C ALA A 122 -0.13 -21.02 2.77
N ALA A 123 -0.63 -21.94 1.92
CA ALA A 123 -0.25 -22.12 0.51
C ALA A 123 -0.73 -21.00 -0.43
N LYS A 124 -0.26 -19.76 -0.20
CA LYS A 124 -0.47 -18.64 -1.12
C LYS A 124 0.48 -18.75 -2.32
N GLN A 125 -0.07 -18.69 -3.53
CA GLN A 125 0.70 -18.63 -4.77
C GLN A 125 1.74 -17.49 -4.73
N ARG A 126 2.99 -17.82 -5.04
CA ARG A 126 4.13 -16.89 -5.12
C ARG A 126 4.44 -16.57 -6.57
N LYS A 127 4.83 -15.31 -6.83
CA LYS A 127 5.25 -14.86 -8.16
C LYS A 127 6.77 -14.89 -8.26
N TYR A 128 7.28 -15.50 -9.31
CA TYR A 128 8.70 -15.63 -9.63
C TYR A 128 9.00 -14.93 -10.96
N ILE A 129 10.24 -14.45 -11.09
CA ILE A 129 10.78 -13.95 -12.36
C ILE A 129 12.02 -14.77 -12.70
N ASP A 130 12.04 -15.31 -13.91
CA ASP A 130 13.14 -16.08 -14.47
C ASP A 130 13.71 -15.35 -15.70
N VAL A 131 14.98 -15.57 -16.00
CA VAL A 131 15.60 -15.16 -17.27
C VAL A 131 16.01 -16.41 -18.03
N LEU A 132 15.27 -16.73 -19.10
CA LEU A 132 15.47 -17.93 -19.91
C LEU A 132 16.56 -17.65 -20.98
N PRO A 133 17.54 -18.53 -21.21
CA PRO A 133 18.54 -18.34 -22.26
C PRO A 133 17.89 -18.26 -23.66
N LEU A 134 18.55 -17.62 -24.63
CA LEU A 134 17.99 -17.45 -25.98
C LEU A 134 17.93 -18.76 -26.79
N ASN A 135 18.81 -19.68 -26.43
CA ASN A 135 19.02 -20.99 -27.03
C ASN A 135 18.95 -21.98 -25.85
N ASN A 136 18.22 -23.09 -25.97
CA ASN A 136 18.18 -24.14 -24.93
C ASN A 136 19.38 -25.10 -25.03
N ASP A 137 20.40 -24.68 -25.77
CA ASP A 137 21.47 -25.52 -26.30
C ASP A 137 22.71 -25.33 -25.43
N TRP A 138 23.11 -26.37 -24.69
CA TRP A 138 24.31 -26.38 -23.85
C TRP A 138 25.59 -26.59 -24.68
N SER A 139 25.67 -25.97 -25.87
CA SER A 139 26.73 -26.16 -26.84
C SER A 139 27.96 -25.28 -26.57
N GLU A 140 29.12 -25.79 -26.99
CA GLU A 140 30.33 -24.98 -27.08
C GLU A 140 30.07 -23.75 -27.97
N GLY A 141 30.41 -22.56 -27.44
CA GLY A 141 30.18 -21.29 -28.12
C GLY A 141 28.98 -20.46 -27.61
N TYR A 142 28.04 -21.00 -26.82
CA TYR A 142 26.96 -20.17 -26.24
C TYR A 142 27.52 -18.98 -25.44
N GLN A 143 28.55 -19.22 -24.61
CA GLN A 143 29.23 -18.18 -23.83
C GLN A 143 29.90 -17.13 -24.72
N ALA A 144 30.49 -17.53 -25.86
CA ALA A 144 31.13 -16.62 -26.81
C ALA A 144 30.07 -15.73 -27.52
N LYS A 145 28.95 -16.32 -27.96
CA LYS A 145 27.80 -15.58 -28.53
C LYS A 145 27.24 -14.57 -27.53
N VAL A 146 27.05 -14.98 -26.27
CA VAL A 146 26.61 -14.09 -25.18
C VAL A 146 27.61 -12.96 -24.92
N ALA A 147 28.92 -13.26 -24.89
CA ALA A 147 29.96 -12.25 -24.69
C ALA A 147 29.97 -11.21 -25.83
N GLN A 148 29.90 -11.66 -27.09
CA GLN A 148 29.80 -10.78 -28.27
C GLN A 148 28.55 -9.89 -28.22
N MET A 149 27.39 -10.42 -27.83
CA MET A 149 26.16 -9.63 -27.65
C MET A 149 26.32 -8.53 -26.58
N VAL A 150 26.97 -8.84 -25.45
CA VAL A 150 27.24 -7.88 -24.37
C VAL A 150 28.27 -6.83 -24.81
N GLN A 151 29.34 -7.23 -25.49
CA GLN A 151 30.37 -6.33 -26.06
C GLN A 151 29.73 -5.34 -27.03
N ARG A 152 29.02 -5.82 -28.06
CA ARG A 152 28.36 -4.99 -29.07
C ARG A 152 27.34 -4.02 -28.46
N ARG A 153 26.57 -4.45 -27.44
CA ARG A 153 25.67 -3.56 -26.70
C ARG A 153 26.44 -2.45 -25.96
N ASN A 154 27.57 -2.78 -25.33
CA ASN A 154 28.39 -1.82 -24.61
C ASN A 154 29.10 -0.83 -25.55
N GLU A 155 29.51 -1.28 -26.73
CA GLU A 155 30.07 -0.43 -27.79
C GLU A 155 29.05 0.57 -28.32
N ILE A 156 27.84 0.13 -28.67
CA ILE A 156 26.72 1.01 -29.07
C ILE A 156 26.43 2.04 -27.97
N ARG A 157 26.46 1.65 -26.69
CA ARG A 157 26.32 2.56 -25.55
C ARG A 157 27.50 3.54 -25.40
N ARG A 158 28.74 3.14 -25.72
CA ARG A 158 29.90 4.06 -25.72
C ARG A 158 29.83 5.05 -26.89
N GLN A 159 29.35 4.62 -28.05
CA GLN A 159 29.14 5.47 -29.23
C GLN A 159 28.05 6.52 -28.96
N SER A 160 26.86 6.10 -28.50
CA SER A 160 25.74 7.04 -28.27
C SER A 160 25.96 8.01 -27.11
N LEU A 161 26.89 7.73 -26.20
CA LEU A 161 27.33 8.65 -25.14
C LEU A 161 28.56 9.50 -25.54
N GLY A 162 29.07 9.38 -26.77
CA GLY A 162 30.29 10.10 -27.22
C GLY A 162 31.59 9.68 -26.52
N LEU A 163 31.57 8.56 -25.77
CA LEU A 163 32.68 8.07 -24.94
C LEU A 163 33.69 7.20 -25.70
N ALA A 164 33.51 7.02 -27.01
CA ALA A 164 34.47 6.31 -27.85
C ALA A 164 35.82 7.05 -27.95
N ALA A 165 35.79 8.38 -28.13
CA ALA A 165 36.99 9.19 -28.36
C ALA A 165 37.75 9.62 -27.10
N LYS A 166 37.09 9.71 -25.94
CA LYS A 166 37.70 10.28 -24.71
C LYS A 166 38.56 9.31 -23.90
N PHE A 167 38.36 8.01 -24.07
CA PHE A 167 39.11 6.97 -23.36
C PHE A 167 39.41 5.82 -24.33
N GLY A 168 40.42 6.02 -25.17
CA GLY A 168 41.09 4.93 -25.89
C GLY A 168 41.66 3.90 -24.91
N LYS A 169 41.85 2.66 -25.35
CA LYS A 169 42.57 1.67 -24.56
C LYS A 169 44.03 2.14 -24.40
N LYS A 170 44.53 2.14 -23.17
CA LYS A 170 45.93 1.81 -22.91
C LYS A 170 46.09 0.29 -22.96
#